data_AF-B5Y479-F1
#
_entry.id   AF-B5Y479-F1
#
_cell.length_a   1.000
_cell.length_b   1.000
_cell.length_c   1.000
_cell.angle_alpha   90.00
_cell.angle_beta   90.00
_cell.angle_gamma   90.00
#
_symmetry.space_group_name_H-M   'P 1'
#
loop_
_entity.id
_entity.type
_entity.pdbx_description
1 polymer ?
#
loop_
_entity_poly.entity_id
_entity_poly.type
_entity_poly.pdbx_seq_one_letter_code
_entity_poly.pdbx_strand_id
1 'polypeptide(L)'
;MSTSAHFKLSDFPQKVLDPIATTTVPPIYATIKHAQRQLMTNAAAIPMLNGGGAHGHMALTLSPRAYANISNVPFIIPVAPPANLPIGTTQPEITKNNSIH
;
A
#
# COMPACT_ATOMS: atom_id res chain seq x y z
N MET A 1 -8.72 -13.42 14.99
CA MET A 1 -8.08 -14.39 14.07
C MET A 1 -7.35 -13.56 13.03
N SER A 2 -6.02 -13.57 13.05
CA SER A 2 -5.20 -12.80 12.10
C SER A 2 -5.08 -13.60 10.81
N THR A 3 -5.84 -13.21 9.79
CA THR A 3 -5.77 -13.79 8.45
C THR A 3 -4.73 -13.01 7.66
N SER A 4 -3.44 -13.19 7.96
CA SER A 4 -2.38 -12.64 7.13
C SER A 4 -2.51 -13.25 5.74
N ALA A 5 -2.95 -12.46 4.77
CA ALA A 5 -3.05 -12.91 3.38
C ALA A 5 -1.64 -13.23 2.86
N HIS A 6 -1.40 -14.50 2.53
CA HIS A 6 -0.16 -14.94 1.90
C HIS A 6 -0.22 -14.63 0.40
N PHE A 7 0.27 -13.46 0.00
CA PHE A 7 0.43 -13.11 -1.41
C PHE A 7 1.72 -13.71 -1.98
N LYS A 8 1.61 -14.27 -3.18
CA LYS A 8 2.73 -14.76 -3.98
C LYS A 8 2.98 -13.79 -5.14
N LEU A 9 4.19 -13.83 -5.71
CA LEU A 9 4.52 -13.02 -6.89
C LEU A 9 3.57 -13.27 -8.08
N SER A 10 3.00 -14.48 -8.16
CA SER A 10 1.98 -14.84 -9.16
C SER A 10 0.71 -14.01 -9.09
N ASP A 11 0.39 -13.49 -7.91
CA ASP A 11 -0.87 -12.79 -7.65
C ASP A 11 -0.81 -11.33 -8.14
N PHE A 12 0.39 -10.86 -8.50
CA PHE A 12 0.62 -9.52 -9.04
C PHE A 12 0.57 -9.53 -10.58
N PRO A 13 -0.27 -8.68 -11.19
CA PRO A 13 -0.29 -8.51 -12.63
C PRO A 13 1.08 -8.04 -13.16
N GLN A 14 1.72 -7.10 -12.47
CA GLN A 14 3.05 -6.59 -12.79
C GLN A 14 4.09 -7.25 -11.87
N LYS A 15 4.75 -8.30 -12.36
CA LYS A 15 5.75 -9.08 -11.61
C LYS A 15 7.11 -8.37 -11.54
N VAL A 16 7.41 -7.59 -12.57
CA VAL A 16 8.61 -6.77 -12.68
C VAL A 16 8.14 -5.39 -13.12
N LEU A 17 8.62 -4.35 -12.44
CA LEU A 17 8.31 -2.97 -12.77
C LEU A 17 9.34 -2.46 -13.77
N ASP A 18 8.89 -1.65 -14.72
CA ASP A 18 9.80 -1.01 -15.65
C ASP A 18 10.58 0.09 -14.92
N PRO A 19 11.89 0.20 -15.16
CA PRO A 19 12.70 1.23 -14.52
C PRO A 19 12.24 2.61 -14.97
N ILE A 20 12.05 3.53 -14.02
CA ILE A 20 11.73 4.92 -14.34
C ILE A 20 12.91 5.68 -14.94
N ALA A 21 14.13 5.21 -14.68
CA ALA A 21 15.41 5.80 -15.07
C ALA A 21 16.49 4.71 -15.05
N THR A 22 17.60 4.97 -15.74
CA THR A 22 18.85 4.20 -15.63
C THR A 22 19.98 5.12 -15.17
N THR A 23 21.19 4.59 -15.00
CA THR A 23 22.38 5.41 -14.68
C THR A 23 22.71 6.43 -15.76
N THR A 24 22.24 6.22 -17.00
CA THR A 24 22.53 7.07 -18.16
C THR A 24 21.30 7.79 -18.70
N VAL A 25 20.08 7.37 -18.32
CA VAL A 25 18.82 7.93 -18.81
C VAL A 25 18.01 8.48 -17.64
N PRO A 26 17.76 9.80 -17.59
CA PRO A 26 16.99 10.39 -16.51
C PRO A 26 15.50 10.03 -16.62
N PRO A 27 14.75 10.13 -15.52
CA PRO A 27 13.32 9.91 -15.56
C PRO A 27 12.61 11.01 -16.35
N ILE A 28 11.63 10.61 -17.15
CA ILE A 28 10.73 11.52 -17.86
C ILE A 28 9.31 11.32 -17.38
N TYR A 29 8.44 12.30 -17.63
CA TYR A 29 7.03 12.22 -17.24
C TYR A 29 6.37 10.92 -17.68
N ALA A 30 6.66 10.45 -18.90
CA ALA A 30 6.09 9.21 -19.43
C ALA A 30 6.51 7.97 -18.62
N THR A 31 7.78 7.85 -18.23
CA THR A 31 8.27 6.68 -17.47
C THR A 31 7.73 6.69 -16.04
N ILE A 32 7.66 7.86 -15.41
CA ILE A 32 7.04 8.02 -14.08
C ILE A 32 5.56 7.66 -14.12
N LYS A 33 4.81 8.15 -15.12
CA LYS A 33 3.38 7.85 -15.29
C LYS A 33 3.13 6.37 -15.56
N HIS A 34 4.02 5.73 -16.31
CA HIS A 34 3.96 4.30 -16.57
C HIS A 34 4.19 3.48 -15.29
N ALA A 35 5.24 3.80 -14.53
CA ALA A 35 5.48 3.15 -13.24
C ALA A 35 4.31 3.34 -12.26
N GLN A 36 3.72 4.54 -12.22
CA GLN A 36 2.53 4.78 -11.41
C GLN A 36 1.37 3.83 -11.79
N ARG A 37 1.13 3.62 -13.09
CA ARG A 37 0.10 2.67 -13.56
C ARG A 37 0.42 1.23 -13.19
N GLN A 38 1.69 0.82 -13.26
CA GLN A 38 2.09 -0.52 -12.85
C GLN A 38 1.84 -0.74 -11.35
N LEU A 39 2.18 0.26 -10.52
CA LEU A 39 1.89 0.23 -9.08
C LEU A 39 0.38 0.22 -8.79
N MET A 40 -0.41 1.06 -9.47
CA MET A 40 -1.87 1.07 -9.35
C MET A 40 -2.48 -0.30 -9.66
N THR A 41 -1.99 -0.95 -10.72
CA THR A 41 -2.48 -2.26 -11.16
C THR A 41 -2.18 -3.34 -10.12
N ASN A 42 -0.98 -3.34 -9.53
CA ASN A 42 -0.63 -4.24 -8.45
C ASN A 42 -1.42 -3.97 -7.18
N ALA A 43 -1.63 -2.70 -6.83
CA ALA A 43 -2.39 -2.30 -5.66
C ALA A 43 -3.88 -2.68 -5.76
N ALA A 44 -4.46 -2.63 -6.97
CA ALA A 44 -5.82 -3.07 -7.23
C ALA A 44 -6.00 -4.60 -7.16
N ALA A 45 -4.93 -5.37 -7.38
CA ALA A 45 -4.97 -6.83 -7.33
C ALA A 45 -4.98 -7.38 -5.89
N ILE A 46 -4.60 -6.57 -4.89
CA ILE A 46 -4.63 -6.96 -3.48
C ILE A 46 -6.05 -6.71 -2.94
N PRO A 47 -6.84 -7.77 -2.65
CA PRO A 47 -8.13 -7.61 -2.01
C PRO A 47 -7.93 -7.12 -0.57
N MET A 48 -8.68 -6.09 -0.18
CA MET A 48 -8.69 -5.61 1.19
C MET A 48 -10.05 -5.94 1.84
N LEU A 49 -10.02 -6.70 2.93
CA LEU A 49 -11.24 -7.20 3.61
C LEU A 49 -11.79 -6.21 4.66
N ASN A 50 -10.99 -5.24 5.12
CA ASN A 50 -11.29 -4.43 6.31
C ASN A 50 -11.11 -2.91 6.11
N GLY A 51 -11.04 -2.42 4.87
CA GLY A 51 -10.86 -0.99 4.56
C GLY A 51 -10.51 -0.75 3.09
N GLY A 52 -10.23 0.50 2.69
CA GLY A 52 -9.64 0.78 1.38
C GLY A 52 -10.47 1.55 0.35
N GLY A 53 -11.68 1.97 0.68
CA GLY A 53 -12.60 2.54 -0.31
C GLY A 53 -12.95 1.54 -1.42
N ALA A 54 -13.53 2.01 -2.53
CA ALA A 54 -14.05 1.12 -3.58
C ALA A 54 -12.95 0.38 -4.37
N HIS A 55 -11.70 0.85 -4.32
CA HIS A 55 -10.57 0.29 -5.08
C HIS A 55 -9.40 -0.16 -4.21
N GLY A 56 -9.63 -0.46 -2.93
CA GLY A 56 -8.62 -1.02 -2.02
C GLY A 56 -7.35 -0.18 -1.89
N HIS A 57 -6.17 -0.82 -2.02
CA HIS A 57 -4.88 -0.16 -1.87
C HIS A 57 -4.52 0.79 -3.03
N MET A 58 -5.28 0.79 -4.13
CA MET A 58 -5.04 1.70 -5.25
C MET A 58 -5.03 3.18 -4.81
N ALA A 59 -5.78 3.52 -3.77
CA ALA A 59 -5.77 4.86 -3.18
C ALA A 59 -4.38 5.34 -2.73
N LEU A 60 -3.48 4.43 -2.34
CA LEU A 60 -2.12 4.77 -1.90
C LEU A 60 -1.21 5.22 -3.05
N THR A 61 -1.60 4.90 -4.28
CA THR A 61 -0.82 5.21 -5.50
C THR A 61 -1.31 6.48 -6.21
N LEU A 62 -2.34 7.11 -5.66
CA LEU A 62 -3.00 8.29 -6.20
C LEU A 62 -3.00 9.42 -5.17
N SER A 63 -3.09 10.66 -5.64
CA SER A 63 -3.45 11.76 -4.75
C SER A 63 -4.92 11.63 -4.33
N PRO A 64 -5.32 12.13 -3.15
CA PRO A 64 -6.71 12.06 -2.69
C PRO A 64 -7.71 12.63 -3.71
N ARG A 65 -7.34 13.73 -4.37
CA ARG A 65 -8.13 14.36 -5.43
C ARG A 65 -8.25 13.50 -6.68
N ALA A 66 -7.17 12.81 -7.09
CA ALA A 66 -7.23 11.89 -8.23
C ALA A 66 -8.07 10.65 -7.91
N TYR A 67 -8.02 10.16 -6.67
CA TYR A 67 -8.84 9.04 -6.21
C TYR A 67 -10.34 9.39 -6.16
N ALA A 68 -10.68 10.59 -5.68
CA ALA A 68 -12.06 11.08 -5.65
C ALA A 68 -12.71 11.17 -7.04
N ASN A 69 -11.91 11.31 -8.11
CA ASN A 69 -12.44 11.32 -9.48
C ASN A 69 -12.86 9.93 -9.98
N ILE A 70 -12.36 8.85 -9.38
CA ILE A 70 -12.61 7.46 -9.81
C ILE A 70 -13.45 6.66 -8.80
N SER A 71 -13.73 7.24 -7.63
CA SER A 71 -14.48 6.61 -6.55
C SER A 71 -15.26 7.64 -5.75
N ASN A 72 -16.56 7.38 -5.58
CA ASN A 72 -17.41 8.13 -4.65
C ASN A 72 -17.23 7.67 -3.19
N VAL A 73 -16.50 6.58 -2.95
CA VAL A 73 -16.16 6.10 -1.61
C VAL A 73 -14.75 6.57 -1.27
N PRO A 74 -14.57 7.41 -0.23
CA PRO A 74 -13.24 7.88 0.15
C PRO A 74 -12.40 6.74 0.74
N PHE A 75 -11.09 6.81 0.51
CA PHE A 75 -10.13 5.98 1.23
C PHE A 75 -9.95 6.54 2.64
N ILE A 76 -10.42 5.82 3.65
CA ILE A 76 -10.21 6.17 5.05
C ILE A 76 -8.86 5.61 5.49
N ILE A 77 -7.93 6.51 5.83
CA ILE A 77 -6.63 6.13 6.38
C ILE A 77 -6.88 5.50 7.76
N PRO A 78 -6.39 4.27 8.02
CA PRO A 78 -6.52 3.65 9.34
C PRO A 78 -5.87 4.53 10.41
N VAL A 79 -6.59 4.75 11.51
CA VAL A 79 -6.02 5.42 12.69
C VAL A 79 -5.16 4.40 13.42
N ALA A 80 -3.88 4.71 13.63
CA ALA A 80 -3.01 3.88 14.43
C ALA A 80 -3.60 3.72 15.84
N PRO A 81 -3.65 2.49 16.39
CA PRO A 81 -4.02 2.28 17.78
C PRO A 81 -3.13 3.13 18.69
N PRO A 82 -3.67 3.68 19.80
CA PRO A 82 -2.84 4.43 20.73
C PRO A 82 -1.73 3.50 21.27
N ALA A 83 -0.52 4.03 21.37
CA ALA A 83 0.64 3.32 21.88
C ALA A 83 0.50 3.14 23.40
N ASN A 84 -0.37 2.22 23.82
CA ASN A 84 -0.59 1.88 25.21
C ASN A 84 0.50 0.90 25.67
N LEU A 85 1.76 1.32 25.61
CA LEU A 85 2.84 0.59 26.23
C LEU A 85 2.89 0.99 27.72
N PRO A 86 2.75 0.04 28.67
CA PRO A 86 3.00 0.34 30.06
C PRO A 86 4.41 0.91 30.25
N ILE A 87 4.56 1.87 31.16
CA ILE A 87 5.85 2.52 31.42
C ILE A 87 6.83 1.43 31.90
N GLY A 88 7.96 1.26 31.19
CA GLY A 88 8.97 0.24 31.49
C GLY A 88 8.98 -1.00 30.58
N THR A 89 8.18 -1.02 29.49
CA THR A 89 8.25 -2.13 28.52
C THR A 89 9.62 -2.25 27.88
N THR A 90 10.13 -3.47 27.81
CA THR A 90 11.39 -3.81 27.15
C THR A 90 11.20 -3.98 25.63
N GLN A 91 12.27 -3.82 24.86
CA GLN A 91 12.25 -3.96 23.39
C GLN A 91 11.61 -5.26 22.85
N PRO A 92 11.73 -6.43 23.52
CA PRO A 92 11.01 -7.65 23.12
C PRO A 92 9.50 -7.54 23.27
N GLU A 93 9.01 -6.88 24.32
CA GLU A 93 7.57 -6.69 24.56
C GLU A 93 6.95 -5.73 23.55
N ILE A 94 7.71 -4.68 23.17
CA ILE A 94 7.33 -3.77 22.08
C ILE A 94 7.26 -4.51 20.75
N THR A 95 8.26 -5.33 20.43
CA THR A 95 8.29 -6.13 19.20
C THR A 95 7.10 -7.09 19.14
N LYS A 96 6.80 -7.76 20.26
CA LYS A 96 5.63 -8.63 20.37
C LYS A 96 4.34 -7.83 20.18
N ASN A 97 4.20 -6.66 20.80
CA ASN A 97 3.04 -5.80 20.65
C ASN A 97 2.84 -5.29 19.21
N ASN A 98 3.92 -5.02 18.49
CA ASN A 98 3.85 -4.62 17.08
C ASN A 98 3.45 -5.78 16.15
N SER A 99 3.69 -7.04 16.55
CA SER A 99 3.30 -8.22 15.76
C SER A 99 1.84 -8.63 15.90
N ILE A 100 1.12 -8.09 16.89
CA ILE A 100 -0.31 -8.36 17.13
C ILE A 100 -1.23 -7.35 16.43
N HIS A 101 -0.68 -6.30 15.83
CA HIS A 101 -1.37 -5.27 15.05
C HIS A 101 -1.02 -5.40 13.57
#